data_AF-A0AAX2LSY8-F1
#
_entry.id   AF-A0AAX2LSY8-F1
#
_cell.length_a   1.000
_cell.length_b   1.000
_cell.length_c   1.000
_cell.angle_alpha   90.00
_cell.angle_beta   90.00
_cell.angle_gamma   90.00
#
_symmetry.space_group_name_H-M   'P 1'
#
loop_
_entity.id
_entity.type
_entity.pdbx_description
1 polymer ?
#
loop_
_entity_poly.entity_id
_entity_poly.type
_entity_poly.pdbx_seq_one_letter_code
_entity_poly.pdbx_strand_id
1 'polypeptide(L)'
;MKLNLLMALLCVLSTHASAAQQRPETKGMKMPDTKETQIWLQIQRENMMATSYQDTLSPEAAKASQQRAIKTFSHELPDKFIKSEFGEK
;
A
#
# COMPACT_ATOMS: atom_id res chain seq x y z
N MET A 1 -15.91 25.30 -28.51
CA MET A 1 -15.39 23.93 -28.31
C MET A 1 -14.87 23.61 -26.90
N LYS A 2 -14.48 24.59 -26.07
CA LYS A 2 -13.99 24.32 -24.70
C LYS A 2 -15.09 23.91 -23.69
N LEU A 3 -16.33 24.34 -23.90
CA LEU A 3 -17.46 24.02 -23.02
C LEU A 3 -17.93 22.56 -23.13
N ASN A 4 -17.93 21.99 -24.36
CA ASN A 4 -18.33 20.61 -24.59
C ASN A 4 -17.32 19.59 -24.03
N LEU A 5 -16.03 19.97 -24.00
CA LEU A 5 -14.97 19.14 -23.41
C LEU A 5 -15.11 19.06 -21.88
N LEU A 6 -15.53 20.16 -21.25
CA LEU A 6 -15.69 20.25 -19.79
C LEU A 6 -16.94 19.48 -19.31
N MET A 7 -18.02 19.50 -20.10
CA MET A 7 -19.23 18.69 -19.87
C MET A 7 -18.96 17.19 -20.03
N ALA A 8 -18.19 16.80 -21.06
CA ALA A 8 -17.79 15.40 -21.26
C ALA A 8 -16.93 14.88 -20.11
N LEU A 9 -16.06 15.70 -19.53
CA LEU A 9 -15.22 15.33 -18.39
C LEU A 9 -16.06 15.11 -17.10
N LEU A 10 -17.12 15.89 -16.91
CA LEU A 10 -18.02 15.79 -15.75
C LEU A 10 -18.93 14.55 -15.80
N CYS A 11 -19.30 14.07 -16.99
CA CYS A 11 -20.14 12.87 -17.13
C CYS A 11 -19.42 11.55 -16.79
N VAL A 12 -18.09 11.50 -16.92
CA VAL A 12 -17.31 10.26 -16.67
C VAL A 12 -17.14 9.98 -15.18
N LEU A 13 -17.20 11.00 -14.31
CA LEU A 13 -16.97 10.88 -12.87
C LEU A 13 -18.17 10.31 -12.07
N SER A 14 -19.36 10.20 -12.69
CA SER A 14 -20.61 9.89 -11.98
C SER A 14 -20.96 8.41 -11.91
N THR A 15 -20.11 7.50 -12.39
CA THR A 15 -20.41 6.05 -12.43
C THR A 15 -19.65 5.27 -11.35
N HIS A 16 -19.95 5.57 -10.08
CA HIS A 16 -19.61 4.64 -9.00
C HIS A 16 -20.76 3.65 -8.88
N ALA A 17 -20.65 2.54 -9.64
CA ALA A 17 -21.48 1.37 -9.43
C ALA A 17 -21.31 0.88 -7.99
N SER A 18 -22.37 0.99 -7.18
CA SER A 18 -22.40 0.39 -5.86
C SER A 18 -22.52 -1.12 -6.03
N ALA A 19 -21.39 -1.81 -6.07
CA ALA A 19 -21.37 -3.26 -5.96
C ALA A 19 -21.76 -3.61 -4.52
N ALA A 20 -22.92 -4.24 -4.34
CA ALA A 20 -23.34 -4.80 -3.06
C ALA A 20 -22.34 -5.89 -2.67
N GLN A 21 -21.43 -5.55 -1.76
CA GLN A 21 -20.43 -6.47 -1.24
C GLN A 21 -21.13 -7.54 -0.41
N GLN A 22 -21.27 -8.76 -0.96
CA GLN A 22 -21.68 -9.93 -0.19
C GLN A 22 -20.67 -10.11 0.96
N ARG A 23 -21.13 -9.92 2.18
CA ARG A 23 -20.32 -10.07 3.39
C ARG A 23 -20.13 -11.57 3.62
N PRO A 24 -18.91 -12.12 3.55
CA PRO A 24 -18.70 -13.53 3.81
C PRO A 24 -19.12 -13.85 5.24
N GLU A 25 -19.89 -14.93 5.43
CA GLU A 25 -20.25 -15.39 6.77
C GLU A 25 -18.99 -15.83 7.51
N THR A 26 -18.53 -14.98 8.44
CA THR A 26 -17.39 -15.25 9.31
C THR A 26 -17.79 -16.23 10.41
N LYS A 27 -17.96 -17.52 10.08
CA LYS A 27 -17.99 -18.56 11.12
C LYS A 27 -16.57 -18.76 11.64
N GLY A 28 -16.30 -18.25 12.85
CA GLY A 28 -15.10 -18.58 13.63
C GLY A 28 -13.92 -17.61 13.55
N MET A 29 -14.05 -16.46 12.87
CA MET A 29 -12.99 -15.43 12.92
C MET A 29 -13.09 -14.70 14.26
N LYS A 30 -12.11 -14.89 15.16
CA LYS A 30 -11.92 -13.97 16.28
C LYS A 30 -11.53 -12.62 15.67
N MET A 31 -12.42 -11.65 15.77
CA MET A 31 -12.09 -10.29 15.37
C MET A 31 -10.90 -9.82 16.22
N PRO A 32 -9.86 -9.21 15.62
CA PRO A 32 -8.79 -8.60 16.38
C PRO A 32 -9.39 -7.62 17.39
N ASP A 33 -8.72 -7.41 18.53
CA ASP A 33 -9.19 -6.49 19.56
C ASP A 33 -9.51 -5.15 18.89
N THR A 34 -10.80 -4.81 18.95
CA THR A 34 -11.36 -3.64 18.26
C THR A 34 -10.65 -2.36 18.69
N LYS A 35 -10.12 -2.33 19.91
CA LYS A 35 -9.44 -1.16 20.45
C LYS A 35 -8.09 -0.91 19.78
N GLU A 36 -7.26 -1.93 19.60
CA GLU A 36 -5.96 -1.80 18.94
C GLU A 36 -6.13 -1.40 17.48
N THR A 37 -7.11 -2.00 16.81
CA THR A 37 -7.44 -1.68 15.42
C THR A 37 -7.90 -0.22 15.28
N GLN A 38 -8.76 0.25 16.18
CA GLN A 38 -9.22 1.65 16.18
C GLN A 38 -8.08 2.64 16.42
N ILE A 39 -7.18 2.34 17.36
CA ILE A 39 -6.00 3.16 17.63
C ILE A 39 -5.10 3.24 16.39
N TRP A 40 -4.84 2.10 15.74
CA TRP A 40 -4.01 2.05 14.54
C TRP A 40 -4.63 2.86 13.38
N LEU A 41 -5.94 2.71 13.14
CA LEU A 41 -6.65 3.49 12.12
C LEU A 41 -6.63 4.98 12.42
N GLN A 42 -6.73 5.36 13.70
CA GLN A 42 -6.64 6.75 14.10
C GLN A 42 -5.24 7.32 13.83
N ILE A 43 -4.18 6.61 14.23
CA ILE A 43 -2.79 6.99 13.96
C ILE A 43 -2.57 7.28 12.48
N GLN A 44 -3.09 6.42 11.60
CA GLN A 44 -2.97 6.62 10.15
C GLN A 44 -3.78 7.81 9.64
N ARG A 45 -5.06 7.92 10.04
CA ARG A 45 -5.96 8.98 9.59
C ARG A 45 -5.44 10.37 10.00
N GLU A 46 -4.89 10.47 11.20
CA GLU A 46 -4.40 11.73 11.77
C GLU A 46 -2.90 11.95 11.52
N ASN A 47 -2.25 11.05 10.76
CA ASN A 47 -0.81 11.06 10.48
C ASN A 47 0.04 11.26 11.77
N MET A 48 -0.37 10.57 12.84
CA MET A 48 0.31 10.64 14.12
C MET A 48 1.53 9.72 14.10
N MET A 49 2.54 10.07 14.90
CA MET A 49 3.67 9.17 15.14
C MET A 49 3.19 8.01 16.00
N ALA A 50 3.44 6.78 15.55
CA ALA A 50 3.10 5.56 16.29
C ALA A 50 3.96 5.35 17.55
N THR A 51 5.06 6.10 17.69
CA THR A 51 6.00 6.05 18.81
C THR A 51 6.49 7.45 19.17
N SER A 52 6.81 7.66 20.44
CA SER A 52 7.50 8.86 20.91
C SER A 52 9.03 8.78 20.73
N TYR A 53 9.55 7.62 20.35
CA TYR A 53 10.98 7.44 20.14
C TYR A 53 11.42 8.09 18.83
N GLN A 54 12.33 9.04 18.93
CA GLN A 54 12.97 9.64 17.76
C GLN A 54 14.15 8.76 17.34
N ASP A 55 13.93 7.90 16.35
CA ASP A 55 15.01 7.13 15.74
C ASP A 55 15.84 8.05 14.84
N THR A 56 17.08 8.32 15.25
CA THR A 56 18.03 9.08 14.45
C THR A 56 19.16 8.15 14.02
N LEU A 57 19.31 7.98 12.71
CA LEU A 57 20.40 7.20 12.15
C LEU A 57 21.72 7.91 12.44
N SER A 58 22.67 7.18 13.02
CA SER A 58 24.05 7.63 13.05
C SER A 58 24.58 7.79 11.61
N PRO A 59 25.58 8.66 11.37
CA PRO A 59 26.15 8.82 10.03
C PRO A 59 26.63 7.50 9.41
N GLU A 60 27.18 6.60 10.24
CA GLU A 60 27.60 5.27 9.83
C GLU A 60 26.41 4.38 9.41
N ALA A 61 25.35 4.36 10.23
CA ALA A 61 24.13 3.59 9.93
C ALA A 61 23.42 4.12 8.67
N ALA A 62 23.43 5.44 8.46
CA ALA A 62 22.92 6.06 7.23
C ALA A 62 23.73 5.60 6.01
N LYS A 63 25.07 5.64 6.08
CA LYS A 63 25.95 5.19 5.01
C LYS A 63 25.76 3.70 4.69
N ALA A 64 25.69 2.85 5.71
CA ALA A 64 25.44 1.43 5.55
C ALA A 64 24.07 1.16 4.90
N SER A 65 23.04 1.94 5.25
CA SER A 65 21.71 1.83 4.65
C SER A 65 21.70 2.22 3.17
N GLN A 66 22.39 3.30 2.81
CA GLN A 66 22.56 3.70 1.41
C GLN A 66 23.30 2.62 0.60
N GLN A 67 24.38 2.06 1.16
CA GLN A 67 25.12 0.98 0.50
C GLN A 67 24.28 -0.28 0.30
N ARG A 68 23.45 -0.65 1.28
CA ARG A 68 22.49 -1.76 1.14
C ARG A 68 21.51 -1.53 0.00
N ALA A 69 20.93 -0.33 -0.07
CA ALA A 69 19.99 0.01 -1.14
C ALA A 69 20.62 -0.17 -2.53
N ILE A 70 21.85 0.31 -2.72
CA ILE A 70 22.59 0.15 -3.98
C ILE A 70 22.88 -1.33 -4.26
N LYS A 71 23.34 -2.07 -3.25
CA LYS A 71 23.68 -3.50 -3.38
C LYS A 71 22.48 -4.38 -3.73
N THR A 72 21.29 -4.04 -3.26
CA THR A 72 20.07 -4.80 -3.58
C THR A 72 19.82 -4.86 -5.08
N PHE A 73 20.19 -3.82 -5.83
CA PHE A 73 19.99 -3.75 -7.29
C PHE A 73 21.23 -4.13 -8.09
N SER A 74 22.36 -4.43 -7.45
CA SER A 74 23.61 -4.74 -8.15
C SER A 74 23.70 -6.19 -8.62
N HIS A 75 22.74 -7.03 -8.25
CA HIS A 75 22.71 -8.44 -8.64
C HIS A 75 21.67 -8.66 -9.73
N GLU A 76 22.05 -9.38 -10.78
CA GLU A 76 21.13 -9.79 -11.83
C GLU A 76 20.01 -10.66 -11.25
N LEU A 77 18.81 -10.52 -11.81
CA LEU A 77 17.70 -11.37 -11.43
C LEU A 77 18.02 -12.81 -11.84
N PRO A 78 17.97 -13.80 -10.93
CA PRO A 78 18.28 -15.18 -11.29
C PRO A 78 17.39 -15.69 -12.44
N ASP A 79 17.97 -16.42 -13.40
CA ASP A 79 17.29 -16.91 -14.61
C ASP A 79 15.95 -17.62 -14.35
N LYS A 80 15.85 -18.33 -13.21
CA LYS A 80 14.62 -19.02 -12.77
C LYS A 80 13.41 -18.10 -12.57
N PHE A 81 13.64 -16.80 -12.35
CA PHE A 81 12.59 -15.79 -12.20
C PHE A 81 12.35 -14.99 -13.49
N ILE A 82 13.26 -15.07 -14.46
CA ILE A 82 13.10 -14.48 -15.80
C ILE A 82 12.31 -15.44 -16.70
N LYS A 83 12.51 -16.74 -16.51
CA LYS A 83 11.85 -17.81 -17.27
C LYS A 83 10.83 -18.54 -16.41
N SER A 84 9.68 -17.91 -16.17
CA SER A 84 8.45 -18.66 -15.92
C SER A 84 7.29 -17.87 -16.48
N GLU A 85 6.58 -18.47 -17.43
CA GLU A 85 5.21 -18.12 -17.73
C GLU A 85 4.48 -17.94 -16.40
N PHE A 86 3.93 -16.75 -16.20
CA PHE A 86 3.29 -16.34 -14.95
C PHE A 86 1.96 -17.09 -14.84
N GLY A 87 2.02 -18.38 -14.49
CA GLY A 87 0.83 -19.20 -14.24
C GLY A 87 -0.13 -19.35 -15.42
N GLU A 88 0.35 -19.44 -16.67
CA GLU A 88 -0.51 -19.92 -17.76
C GLU A 88 -0.65 -21.45 -17.63
N LYS A 89 -1.77 -21.88 -17.02
CA LYS A 89 -2.32 -23.23 -17.14
C LYS A 89 -3.80 -23.14 -17.46
#